data_AF-A0A7K3DP73-F1
#
_entry.id   AF-A0A7K3DP73-F1
#
_cell.length_a   1.000
_cell.length_b   1.000
_cell.length_c   1.000
_cell.angle_alpha   90.00
_cell.angle_beta   90.00
_cell.angle_gamma   90.00
#
_symmetry.space_group_name_H-M   'P 1'
#
loop_
_entity.id
_entity.type
_entity.pdbx_description
1 polymer ?
#
loop_
_entity_poly.entity_id
_entity_poly.type
_entity_poly.pdbx_seq_one_letter_code
_entity_poly.pdbx_strand_id
1 'polypeptide(L)'
;MRVETFGTWRTPDEWRGRPGASLYAGPLFADAVGRELGLGLLEAAPGWLAGLPVELTGRDVELTTVAEARRLRRPAFVKPPNDKSFPARVYPDGSGLPGPDAVDDETPVLVSDIVAFDVEYRLFLLDATVRTASRYARHGDLDVAPLDGADPLRDEVLRFAARLPATGLPSAIVVDVGRLARGGGWAVVEANAAWASGHYACDPDGVLDVVLRAAAPVDHVGPRDAPFLRAAPHRV
;
A
#
# COMPACT_ATOMS: atom_id res chain seq x y z
N MET A 1 19.59 2.73 -18.44
CA MET A 1 18.40 3.36 -17.82
C MET A 1 18.66 4.87 -17.78
N ARG A 2 17.74 5.70 -18.28
CA ARG A 2 17.79 7.17 -18.11
C ARG A 2 16.76 7.53 -17.04
N VAL A 3 17.16 8.34 -16.06
CA VAL A 3 16.29 8.81 -14.97
C VAL A 3 16.07 10.30 -15.17
N GLU A 4 14.84 10.75 -15.03
CA GLU A 4 14.44 12.15 -15.13
C GLU A 4 13.52 12.48 -13.95
N THR A 5 13.83 13.54 -13.21
CA THR A 5 12.96 14.06 -12.15
C THR A 5 12.17 15.23 -12.70
N PHE A 6 10.84 15.11 -12.74
CA PHE A 6 10.01 16.18 -13.28
C PHE A 6 9.86 17.31 -12.24
N GLY A 7 10.17 18.54 -12.63
CA GLY A 7 9.94 19.73 -11.81
C GLY A 7 8.50 20.24 -11.81
N THR A 8 7.62 19.63 -12.61
CA THR A 8 6.20 20.02 -12.73
C THR A 8 5.30 18.79 -12.79
N TRP A 9 4.00 18.98 -12.57
CA TRP A 9 2.98 17.94 -12.63
C TRP A 9 2.52 17.62 -14.05
N ARG A 10 3.43 17.71 -15.02
CA ARG A 10 3.16 17.49 -16.45
C ARG A 10 4.27 16.65 -17.05
N THR A 11 3.88 15.75 -17.96
CA THR A 11 4.84 14.97 -18.74
C THR A 11 5.50 15.86 -19.77
N PRO A 12 6.84 16.05 -19.74
CA PRO A 12 7.56 16.75 -20.79
C PRO A 12 7.33 16.06 -22.14
N ASP A 13 7.20 16.84 -23.20
CA ASP A 13 6.80 16.31 -24.52
C ASP A 13 7.77 15.24 -25.05
N GLU A 14 9.06 15.30 -24.69
CA GLU A 14 10.07 14.30 -25.06
C GLU A 14 9.88 12.91 -24.43
N TRP A 15 9.06 12.83 -23.38
CA TRP A 15 8.78 11.62 -22.60
C TRP A 15 7.38 11.04 -22.85
N ARG A 16 6.48 11.80 -23.48
CA ARG A 16 5.11 11.34 -23.75
C ARG A 16 5.11 10.12 -24.66
N GLY A 17 4.41 9.07 -24.22
CA GLY A 17 4.28 7.82 -24.98
C GLY A 17 5.61 7.12 -25.28
N ARG A 18 6.71 7.43 -24.58
CA ARG A 18 7.97 6.72 -24.77
C ARG A 18 7.83 5.26 -24.33
N PRO A 19 8.27 4.30 -25.15
CA PRO A 19 8.21 2.89 -24.78
C PRO A 19 9.16 2.60 -23.60
N GLY A 20 8.74 1.69 -22.72
CA GLY A 20 9.53 1.25 -21.58
C GLY A 20 9.67 2.29 -20.46
N ALA A 21 8.75 3.26 -20.38
CA ALA A 21 8.67 4.13 -19.22
C ALA A 21 8.27 3.36 -17.95
N SER A 22 8.69 3.87 -16.80
CA SER A 22 8.26 3.42 -15.47
C SER A 22 8.20 4.63 -14.54
N LEU A 23 7.52 4.49 -13.40
CA LEU A 23 7.33 5.57 -12.45
C LEU A 23 7.62 5.13 -11.01
N TYR A 24 8.26 6.01 -10.25
CA TYR A 24 8.34 5.95 -8.80
C TYR A 24 7.98 7.33 -8.24
N ALA A 25 6.76 7.47 -7.71
CA ALA A 25 6.21 8.74 -7.26
C ALA A 25 5.00 8.57 -6.33
N GLY A 26 4.62 9.64 -5.64
CA GLY A 26 3.38 9.63 -4.86
C GLY A 26 2.11 9.52 -5.74
N PRO A 27 0.98 9.02 -5.19
CA PRO A 27 -0.24 8.73 -5.95
C PRO A 27 -0.76 9.90 -6.79
N LEU A 28 -0.84 11.10 -6.22
CA LEU A 28 -1.36 12.28 -6.93
C LEU A 28 -0.51 12.65 -8.16
N PHE A 29 0.82 12.51 -8.07
CA PHE A 29 1.69 12.78 -9.21
C PHE A 29 1.53 11.69 -10.27
N ALA A 30 1.43 10.43 -9.84
CA ALA A 30 1.19 9.30 -10.74
C ALA A 30 -0.14 9.44 -11.50
N ASP A 31 -1.19 9.92 -10.83
CA ASP A 31 -2.48 10.23 -11.45
C ASP A 31 -2.37 11.32 -12.53
N ALA A 32 -1.49 12.30 -12.34
CA ALA A 32 -1.29 13.40 -13.27
C ALA A 32 -0.55 12.99 -14.55
N VAL A 33 0.48 12.13 -14.44
CA VAL A 33 1.38 11.81 -15.56
C VAL A 33 1.24 10.39 -16.11
N GLY A 34 0.73 9.44 -15.34
CA GLY A 34 0.78 8.00 -15.65
C GLY A 34 0.13 7.64 -16.98
N ARG A 35 -1.03 8.25 -17.28
CA ARG A 35 -1.73 8.06 -18.56
C ARG A 35 -0.94 8.59 -19.76
N GLU A 36 -0.29 9.75 -19.63
CA GLU A 36 0.51 10.34 -20.71
C GLU A 36 1.84 9.60 -20.94
N LEU A 37 2.33 8.92 -19.90
CA LEU A 37 3.46 8.00 -19.96
C LEU A 37 3.06 6.58 -20.43
N GLY A 38 1.77 6.29 -20.59
CA GLY A 38 1.28 4.97 -21.02
C GLY A 38 1.47 3.86 -19.99
N LEU A 39 1.41 4.19 -18.69
CA LEU A 39 1.69 3.25 -17.60
C LEU A 39 0.44 2.52 -17.12
N GLY A 40 0.60 1.22 -16.82
CA GLY A 40 -0.30 0.47 -15.96
C GLY A 40 0.25 0.42 -14.54
N LEU A 41 -0.45 1.07 -13.60
CA LEU A 41 -0.05 1.16 -12.21
C LEU A 41 -0.81 0.13 -11.38
N LEU A 42 -0.10 -0.81 -10.75
CA LEU A 42 -0.70 -1.86 -9.94
C LEU A 42 -0.96 -1.36 -8.51
N GLU A 43 -2.15 -1.65 -7.99
CA GLU A 43 -2.53 -1.45 -6.60
C GLU A 43 -3.49 -2.54 -6.10
N ALA A 44 -3.52 -2.76 -4.78
CA ALA A 44 -4.49 -3.69 -4.21
C ALA A 44 -5.91 -3.10 -4.29
N ALA A 45 -6.93 -3.98 -4.39
CA ALA A 45 -8.31 -3.53 -4.33
C ALA A 45 -8.59 -2.81 -2.98
N PRO A 46 -9.40 -1.73 -2.94
CA PRO A 46 -9.65 -0.98 -1.71
C PRO A 46 -10.17 -1.82 -0.54
N GLY A 47 -10.98 -2.86 -0.84
CA GLY A 47 -11.52 -3.79 0.15
C GLY A 47 -10.61 -4.97 0.50
N TRP A 48 -9.40 -5.06 -0.05
CA TRP A 48 -8.54 -6.24 0.12
C TRP A 48 -8.30 -6.59 1.60
N LEU A 49 -7.93 -5.60 2.43
CA LEU A 49 -7.66 -5.82 3.85
C LEU A 49 -8.91 -6.27 4.62
N ALA A 50 -10.09 -5.72 4.30
CA ALA A 50 -11.37 -6.09 4.91
C ALA A 50 -11.83 -7.49 4.49
N GLY A 51 -11.41 -7.96 3.31
CA GLY A 51 -11.73 -9.30 2.81
C GLY A 51 -10.81 -10.41 3.33
N LEU A 52 -9.77 -10.09 4.11
CA LEU A 52 -8.86 -11.09 4.65
C LEU A 52 -9.50 -11.87 5.83
N PRO A 53 -9.18 -13.16 6.00
CA PRO A 53 -9.50 -13.89 7.22
C PRO A 53 -8.91 -13.21 8.46
N VAL A 54 -9.63 -13.29 9.58
CA VAL A 54 -9.23 -12.65 10.84
C VAL A 54 -7.87 -13.15 11.34
N GLU A 55 -7.46 -14.36 10.97
CA GLU A 55 -6.15 -14.94 11.29
C GLU A 55 -4.98 -14.31 10.53
N LEU A 56 -5.27 -13.43 9.55
CA LEU A 56 -4.30 -12.61 8.84
C LEU A 56 -4.36 -11.15 9.27
N THR A 57 -5.49 -10.64 9.77
CA THR A 57 -5.62 -9.24 10.19
C THR A 57 -5.42 -9.04 11.70
N GLY A 58 -5.67 -10.10 12.49
CA GLY A 58 -5.68 -10.07 13.95
C GLY A 58 -6.77 -9.20 14.56
N ARG A 59 -7.71 -8.71 13.73
CA ARG A 59 -8.72 -7.72 14.08
C ARG A 59 -9.85 -7.68 13.05
N ASP A 60 -11.01 -7.18 13.44
CA ASP A 60 -12.07 -6.89 12.48
C ASP A 60 -11.71 -5.64 11.67
N VAL A 61 -11.90 -5.72 10.35
CA VAL A 61 -11.68 -4.64 9.39
C VAL A 61 -12.87 -4.60 8.46
N GLU A 62 -13.48 -3.43 8.31
CA GLU A 62 -14.64 -3.19 7.46
C GLU A 62 -14.30 -2.14 6.41
N LEU A 63 -14.76 -2.34 5.18
CA LEU A 63 -14.81 -1.32 4.14
C LEU A 63 -16.20 -0.70 4.15
N THR A 64 -16.26 0.62 4.36
CA THR A 64 -17.48 1.42 4.42
C THR A 64 -17.23 2.77 3.73
N THR A 65 -18.16 3.70 3.80
CA THR A 65 -17.98 5.07 3.29
C THR A 65 -17.63 6.04 4.42
N VAL A 66 -17.04 7.19 4.09
CA VAL A 66 -16.78 8.24 5.10
C VAL A 66 -18.09 8.72 5.74
N ALA A 67 -19.19 8.77 4.98
CA ALA A 67 -20.51 9.15 5.49
C ALA A 67 -21.04 8.18 6.56
N GLU A 68 -20.83 6.88 6.37
CA GLU A 68 -21.17 5.85 7.36
C GLU A 68 -20.22 5.89 8.56
N ALA A 69 -18.91 6.03 8.34
CA ALA A 69 -17.91 6.13 9.40
C ALA A 69 -18.15 7.34 10.33
N ARG A 70 -18.67 8.47 9.82
CA ARG A 70 -19.07 9.62 10.65
C ARG A 70 -20.18 9.31 11.66
N ARG A 71 -20.92 8.22 11.46
CA ARG A 71 -21.98 7.76 12.38
C ARG A 71 -21.46 6.89 13.52
N LEU A 72 -20.17 6.54 13.53
CA LEU A 72 -19.56 5.79 14.62
C LEU A 72 -19.74 6.51 15.97
N ARG A 73 -20.03 5.71 17.00
CA ARG A 73 -20.20 6.15 18.41
C ARG A 73 -19.22 5.42 19.34
N ARG A 74 -18.15 4.88 18.77
CA ARG A 74 -17.10 4.14 19.47
C ARG A 74 -15.73 4.55 18.92
N PRO A 75 -14.65 4.35 19.70
CA PRO A 75 -13.31 4.47 19.18
C PRO A 75 -13.04 3.42 18.09
N ALA A 76 -12.39 3.84 17.02
CA ALA A 76 -11.94 2.97 15.93
C ALA A 76 -10.70 3.55 15.25
N PHE A 77 -9.87 2.68 14.67
CA PHE A 77 -8.83 3.13 13.75
C PHE A 77 -9.46 3.28 12.36
N VAL A 78 -9.41 4.51 11.80
CA VAL A 78 -10.02 4.83 10.51
C VAL A 78 -8.94 5.35 9.56
N LYS A 79 -8.92 4.84 8.32
CA LYS A 79 -8.01 5.30 7.28
C LYS A 79 -8.62 5.21 5.88
N PRO A 80 -8.16 6.03 4.91
CA PRO A 80 -8.36 5.73 3.50
C PRO A 80 -7.62 4.42 3.12
N PRO A 81 -8.12 3.61 2.17
CA PRO A 81 -7.50 2.34 1.79
C PRO A 81 -6.14 2.48 1.09
N ASN A 82 -6.08 3.29 0.02
CA ASN A 82 -4.94 3.33 -0.92
C ASN A 82 -4.36 4.74 -1.12
N ASP A 83 -4.90 5.76 -0.45
CA ASP A 83 -4.45 7.14 -0.57
C ASP A 83 -4.19 7.78 0.80
N LYS A 84 -3.95 9.10 0.82
CA LYS A 84 -3.70 9.88 2.03
C LYS A 84 -4.62 11.09 2.12
N SER A 85 -5.86 10.93 1.67
CA SER A 85 -6.89 11.98 1.68
C SER A 85 -7.15 12.55 3.07
N PHE A 86 -6.99 11.75 4.13
CA PHE A 86 -7.03 12.22 5.51
C PHE A 86 -6.13 11.35 6.43
N PRO A 87 -5.82 11.82 7.66
CA PRO A 87 -4.92 11.11 8.57
C PRO A 87 -5.45 9.73 8.99
N ALA A 88 -4.66 8.69 8.77
CA ALA A 88 -4.88 7.37 9.34
C ALA A 88 -4.56 7.39 10.84
N ARG A 89 -5.58 7.26 11.70
CA ARG A 89 -5.40 7.29 13.16
C ARG A 89 -6.57 6.66 13.90
N VAL A 90 -6.42 6.55 15.22
CA VAL A 90 -7.54 6.30 16.12
C VAL A 90 -8.39 7.56 16.26
N TYR A 91 -9.68 7.42 15.96
CA TYR A 91 -10.69 8.45 16.21
C TYR A 91 -11.51 8.03 17.45
N PRO A 92 -11.79 8.94 18.40
CA PRO A 92 -12.66 8.63 19.55
C PRO A 92 -14.09 8.25 19.15
N ASP A 93 -14.58 8.86 18.06
CA ASP A 93 -15.85 8.59 17.41
C ASP A 93 -15.82 9.16 15.96
N GLY A 94 -16.93 9.03 15.23
CA GLY A 94 -17.02 9.48 13.84
C GLY A 94 -17.01 11.01 13.65
N SER A 95 -17.20 11.82 14.69
CA SER A 95 -17.33 13.28 14.57
C SER A 95 -16.01 14.00 14.23
N GLY A 96 -14.87 13.34 14.45
CA GLY A 96 -13.55 13.87 14.12
C GLY A 96 -13.12 13.66 12.66
N LEU A 97 -13.90 12.93 11.86
CA LEU A 97 -13.61 12.68 10.44
C LEU A 97 -13.92 13.92 9.59
N PRO A 98 -13.26 14.08 8.42
CA PRO A 98 -13.55 15.19 7.51
C PRO A 98 -15.03 15.27 7.12
N GLY A 99 -15.55 16.49 7.06
CA GLY A 99 -16.90 16.77 6.57
C GLY A 99 -17.03 16.63 5.05
N PRO A 100 -18.27 16.70 4.51
CA PRO A 100 -18.55 16.58 3.08
C PRO A 100 -17.84 17.65 2.23
N ASP A 101 -17.54 18.81 2.81
CA ASP A 101 -16.84 19.90 2.12
C ASP A 101 -15.35 19.59 1.83
N ALA A 102 -14.80 18.55 2.48
CA ALA A 102 -13.39 18.18 2.35
C ALA A 102 -13.18 16.83 1.66
N VAL A 103 -14.10 15.88 1.86
CA VAL A 103 -14.03 14.53 1.29
C VAL A 103 -15.45 14.10 0.89
N ASP A 104 -15.58 13.58 -0.33
CA ASP A 104 -16.86 13.09 -0.87
C ASP A 104 -17.43 11.97 0.02
N ASP A 105 -18.74 12.00 0.24
CA ASP A 105 -19.46 11.11 1.16
C ASP A 105 -19.32 9.62 0.83
N GLU A 106 -19.17 9.29 -0.45
CA GLU A 106 -19.02 7.93 -0.96
C GLU A 106 -17.56 7.47 -0.98
N THR A 107 -16.61 8.33 -0.54
CA THR A 107 -15.20 7.97 -0.45
C THR A 107 -15.04 6.73 0.45
N PRO A 108 -14.46 5.63 -0.07
CA PRO A 108 -14.26 4.42 0.71
C PRO A 108 -13.27 4.65 1.86
N VAL A 109 -13.57 4.07 3.02
CA VAL A 109 -12.70 4.09 4.20
C VAL A 109 -12.65 2.71 4.84
N LEU A 110 -11.50 2.39 5.43
CA LEU A 110 -11.35 1.22 6.29
C LEU A 110 -11.57 1.63 7.73
N VAL A 111 -12.49 0.95 8.41
CA VAL A 111 -12.73 1.04 9.84
C VAL A 111 -12.25 -0.27 10.47
N SER A 112 -11.40 -0.20 11.48
CA SER A 112 -10.90 -1.40 12.15
C SER A 112 -10.84 -1.25 13.66
N ASP A 113 -10.85 -2.39 14.33
CA ASP A 113 -10.53 -2.44 15.75
C ASP A 113 -9.09 -1.97 16.00
N ILE A 114 -8.89 -1.38 17.17
CA ILE A 114 -7.61 -0.79 17.55
C ILE A 114 -6.68 -1.90 18.02
N VAL A 115 -5.58 -2.08 17.30
CA VAL A 115 -4.48 -2.97 17.69
C VAL A 115 -3.19 -2.18 17.83
N ALA A 116 -2.26 -2.72 18.61
CA ALA A 116 -0.89 -2.22 18.71
C ALA A 116 0.08 -3.29 18.20
N PHE A 117 1.14 -2.84 17.54
CA PHE A 117 2.20 -3.70 17.04
C PHE A 117 3.48 -3.48 17.86
N ASP A 118 4.15 -4.56 18.23
CA ASP A 118 5.48 -4.50 18.84
C ASP A 118 6.55 -4.15 17.81
N VAL A 119 6.37 -4.63 16.58
CA VAL A 119 7.29 -4.44 15.47
C VAL A 119 6.55 -4.55 14.16
N GLU A 120 6.98 -3.75 13.18
CA GLU A 120 6.39 -3.70 11.85
C GLU A 120 7.47 -3.79 10.76
N TYR A 121 7.16 -4.54 9.71
CA TYR A 121 8.01 -4.84 8.56
C TYR A 121 7.28 -4.48 7.28
N ARG A 122 8.04 -3.90 6.34
CA ARG A 122 7.63 -3.68 4.96
C ARG A 122 8.19 -4.78 4.08
N LEU A 123 7.32 -5.45 3.33
CA LEU A 123 7.69 -6.53 2.43
C LEU A 123 7.40 -6.12 0.99
N PHE A 124 8.43 -6.05 0.14
CA PHE A 124 8.25 -5.95 -1.30
C PHE A 124 8.05 -7.35 -1.87
N LEU A 125 6.87 -7.59 -2.44
CA LEU A 125 6.50 -8.87 -3.04
C LEU A 125 6.59 -8.79 -4.55
N LEU A 126 7.26 -9.76 -5.17
CA LEU A 126 7.29 -9.98 -6.61
C LEU A 126 6.91 -11.42 -6.90
N ASP A 127 5.90 -11.61 -7.74
CA ASP A 127 5.35 -12.92 -8.12
C ASP A 127 5.12 -13.81 -6.89
N ALA A 128 4.43 -13.26 -5.88
CA ALA A 128 4.11 -13.93 -4.61
C ALA A 128 5.32 -14.31 -3.73
N THR A 129 6.51 -13.81 -4.03
CA THR A 129 7.73 -14.03 -3.24
C THR A 129 8.20 -12.73 -2.60
N VAL A 130 8.66 -12.78 -1.34
CA VAL A 130 9.33 -11.63 -0.71
C VAL A 130 10.65 -11.39 -1.44
N ARG A 131 10.71 -10.31 -2.24
CA ARG A 131 11.90 -9.91 -2.97
C ARG A 131 12.91 -9.23 -2.05
N THR A 132 12.40 -8.37 -1.17
CA THR A 132 13.19 -7.68 -0.14
C THR A 132 12.28 -7.17 0.97
N ALA A 133 12.83 -6.92 2.15
CA ALA A 133 12.06 -6.51 3.32
C ALA A 133 12.90 -5.70 4.32
N SER A 134 12.21 -4.86 5.08
CA SER A 134 12.83 -4.02 6.11
C SER A 134 11.89 -3.85 7.30
N ARG A 135 12.43 -3.96 8.50
CA ARG A 135 11.78 -3.43 9.70
C ARG A 135 11.74 -1.92 9.58
N TYR A 136 10.60 -1.30 9.86
CA TYR A 136 10.49 0.16 9.86
C TYR A 136 10.05 0.75 11.18
N ALA A 137 9.38 -0.02 12.05
CA ALA A 137 8.96 0.48 13.35
C ALA A 137 9.05 -0.58 14.44
N ARG A 138 9.24 -0.09 15.68
CA ARG A 138 9.06 -0.85 16.93
C ARG A 138 8.26 -0.01 17.91
N HIS A 139 7.20 -0.58 18.47
CA HIS A 139 6.29 0.09 19.41
C HIS A 139 5.79 1.47 18.91
N GLY A 140 5.61 1.63 17.59
CA GLY A 140 5.18 2.87 16.95
C GLY A 140 6.29 3.88 16.63
N ASP A 141 7.53 3.65 17.08
CA ASP A 141 8.68 4.51 16.79
C ASP A 141 9.46 4.01 15.57
N LEU A 142 10.04 4.94 14.80
CA LEU A 142 10.88 4.62 13.64
C LEU A 142 12.09 3.78 14.09
N ASP A 143 12.20 2.58 13.53
CA ASP A 143 13.30 1.66 13.80
C ASP A 143 13.64 0.89 12.52
N VAL A 144 14.45 1.53 11.69
CA VAL A 144 14.75 1.06 10.35
C VAL A 144 15.93 0.09 10.37
N ALA A 145 15.69 -1.13 9.92
CA ALA A 145 16.72 -2.16 9.75
C ALA A 145 16.36 -3.12 8.59
N PRO A 146 17.36 -3.72 7.92
CA PRO A 146 17.11 -4.75 6.91
C PRO A 146 16.58 -6.03 7.57
N LEU A 147 15.78 -6.82 6.82
CA LEU A 147 15.42 -8.19 7.22
C LEU A 147 16.49 -9.18 6.76
N ASP A 148 17.62 -9.22 7.46
CA ASP A 148 18.75 -10.11 7.17
C ASP A 148 18.89 -11.25 8.21
N GLY A 149 19.95 -12.05 8.08
CA GLY A 149 20.20 -13.18 8.97
C GLY A 149 20.45 -12.82 10.45
N ALA A 150 20.65 -11.53 10.78
CA ALA A 150 20.82 -11.07 12.14
C ALA A 150 19.48 -10.65 12.81
N ASP A 151 18.40 -10.46 12.03
CA ASP A 151 17.09 -10.16 12.60
C ASP A 151 16.48 -11.44 13.23
N PRO A 152 16.22 -11.45 14.55
CA PRO A 152 15.73 -12.64 15.26
C PRO A 152 14.31 -13.06 14.84
N LEU A 153 13.54 -12.17 14.22
CA LEU A 153 12.16 -12.43 13.79
C LEU A 153 12.07 -12.79 12.31
N ARG A 154 13.20 -12.84 11.58
CA ARG A 154 13.23 -13.14 10.14
C ARG A 154 12.41 -14.36 9.76
N ASP A 155 12.63 -15.47 10.44
CA ASP A 155 11.94 -16.73 10.10
C ASP A 155 10.44 -16.65 10.38
N GLU A 156 10.02 -15.89 11.39
CA GLU A 156 8.59 -15.67 11.67
C GLU A 156 7.94 -14.78 10.62
N VAL A 157 8.58 -13.67 10.26
CA VAL A 157 8.12 -12.75 9.21
C VAL A 157 7.95 -13.48 7.88
N LEU A 158 8.97 -14.24 7.46
CA LEU A 158 8.93 -14.97 6.19
C LEU A 158 7.88 -16.10 6.20
N ARG A 159 7.70 -16.78 7.34
CA ARG A 159 6.66 -17.80 7.49
C ARG A 159 5.25 -17.19 7.41
N PHE A 160 5.05 -16.01 7.99
CA PHE A 160 3.79 -15.28 7.84
C PHE A 160 3.58 -14.81 6.40
N ALA A 161 4.62 -14.23 5.78
CA ALA A 161 4.58 -13.75 4.40
C ALA A 161 4.23 -14.83 3.38
N ALA A 162 4.62 -16.09 3.63
CA ALA A 162 4.27 -17.23 2.79
C ALA A 162 2.75 -17.50 2.70
N ARG A 163 1.92 -16.90 3.57
CA ARG A 163 0.45 -16.98 3.54
C ARG A 163 -0.18 -15.93 2.62
N LEU A 164 0.53 -14.85 2.28
CA LEU A 164 0.02 -13.73 1.49
C LEU A 164 -0.35 -14.07 0.03
N PRO A 165 0.35 -14.97 -0.70
CA PRO A 165 0.05 -15.26 -2.10
C PRO A 165 -1.40 -15.67 -2.39
N ALA A 166 -2.05 -16.34 -1.44
CA ALA A 166 -3.42 -16.83 -1.59
C ALA A 166 -4.50 -15.75 -1.36
N THR A 167 -4.10 -14.49 -1.16
CA THR A 167 -5.00 -13.40 -0.74
C THR A 167 -5.48 -12.49 -1.88
N GLY A 168 -5.17 -12.81 -3.14
CA GLY A 168 -5.62 -12.02 -4.29
C GLY A 168 -4.86 -10.69 -4.45
N LEU A 169 -3.53 -10.73 -4.33
CA LEU A 169 -2.64 -9.59 -4.57
C LEU A 169 -2.14 -9.54 -6.03
N PRO A 170 -1.77 -8.35 -6.56
CA PRO A 170 -1.10 -8.25 -7.86
C PRO A 170 0.29 -8.88 -7.82
N SER A 171 0.89 -9.07 -9.00
CA SER A 171 2.21 -9.67 -9.13
C SER A 171 3.33 -8.84 -8.50
N ALA A 172 3.15 -7.52 -8.35
CA ALA A 172 4.09 -6.66 -7.65
C ALA A 172 3.34 -5.70 -6.71
N ILE A 173 3.69 -5.76 -5.43
CA ILE A 173 3.03 -5.00 -4.37
C ILE A 173 3.95 -4.85 -3.16
N VAL A 174 3.65 -3.91 -2.28
CA VAL A 174 4.20 -3.85 -0.94
C VAL A 174 3.14 -4.30 0.06
N VAL A 175 3.50 -5.14 1.02
CA VAL A 175 2.64 -5.49 2.16
C VAL A 175 3.37 -5.20 3.44
N ASP A 176 2.75 -4.39 4.29
CA ASP A 176 3.25 -4.11 5.63
C ASP A 176 2.61 -5.12 6.59
N VAL A 177 3.44 -5.74 7.44
CA VAL A 177 3.02 -6.75 8.42
C VAL A 177 3.61 -6.40 9.78
N GLY A 178 2.93 -6.77 10.86
CA GLY A 178 3.41 -6.49 12.19
C GLY A 178 3.08 -7.61 13.17
N ARG A 179 3.88 -7.69 14.22
CA ARG A 179 3.62 -8.58 15.35
C ARG A 179 2.75 -7.86 16.37
N LEU A 180 1.58 -8.41 16.67
CA LEU A 180 0.63 -7.85 17.63
C LEU A 180 1.21 -7.85 19.04
N ALA A 181 1.18 -6.70 19.70
CA ALA A 181 1.65 -6.54 21.07
C ALA A 181 0.90 -7.43 22.07
N ARG A 182 -0.39 -7.66 21.79
CA ARG A 182 -1.21 -8.61 22.56
C ARG A 182 -1.24 -9.95 21.84
N GLY A 183 -0.81 -11.01 22.53
CA GLY A 183 -0.86 -12.38 22.04
C GLY A 183 0.30 -12.77 21.10
N GLY A 184 1.10 -11.81 20.62
CA GLY A 184 2.35 -12.07 19.90
C GLY A 184 2.19 -12.68 18.50
N GLY A 185 0.97 -12.75 17.98
CA GLY A 185 0.67 -13.22 16.62
C GLY A 185 1.03 -12.19 15.55
N TRP A 186 1.08 -12.62 14.29
CA TRP A 186 1.37 -11.76 13.14
C TRP A 186 0.10 -11.34 12.43
N ALA A 187 0.07 -10.10 11.94
CA ALA A 187 -1.05 -9.54 11.21
C ALA A 187 -0.58 -8.62 10.07
N VAL A 188 -1.41 -8.53 9.04
CA VAL A 188 -1.29 -7.54 7.97
C VAL A 188 -1.68 -6.18 8.51
N VAL A 189 -0.80 -5.20 8.30
CA VAL A 189 -1.06 -3.79 8.55
C VAL A 189 -1.83 -3.22 7.37
N GLU A 190 -1.26 -3.35 6.17
CA GLU A 190 -1.83 -2.87 4.90
C GLU A 190 -1.11 -3.40 3.66
N ALA A 191 -1.70 -3.17 2.49
CA ALA A 191 -1.01 -3.26 1.21
C ALA A 191 -0.80 -1.86 0.64
N ASN A 192 0.35 -1.65 0.00
CA ASN A 192 0.76 -0.40 -0.61
C ASN A 192 1.17 -0.64 -2.06
N ALA A 193 0.86 0.32 -2.93
CA ALA A 193 1.40 0.35 -4.28
C ALA A 193 2.93 0.48 -4.23
N ALA A 194 3.66 -0.45 -4.85
CA ALA A 194 5.12 -0.47 -4.79
C ALA A 194 5.74 0.81 -5.41
N TRP A 195 5.15 1.30 -6.50
CA TRP A 195 5.58 2.54 -7.18
C TRP A 195 5.38 3.82 -6.36
N ALA A 196 4.70 3.75 -5.22
CA ALA A 196 4.51 4.87 -4.27
C ALA A 196 5.07 4.59 -2.86
N SER A 197 5.81 3.50 -2.68
CA SER A 197 6.25 3.03 -1.37
C SER A 197 7.70 3.40 -1.08
N GLY A 198 7.95 4.01 0.08
CA GLY A 198 9.31 4.18 0.60
C GLY A 198 9.99 2.83 0.86
N HIS A 199 11.30 2.75 0.59
CA HIS A 199 12.07 1.50 0.65
C HIS A 199 12.66 1.16 2.02
N TYR A 200 12.75 2.11 2.97
CA TYR A 200 13.44 1.92 4.25
C TYR A 200 14.84 1.32 4.06
N ALA A 201 15.19 0.22 4.75
CA ALA A 201 16.44 -0.51 4.57
C ALA A 201 16.30 -1.73 3.65
N CYS A 202 15.30 -1.77 2.77
CA CYS A 202 15.21 -2.81 1.75
C CYS A 202 16.38 -2.68 0.76
N ASP A 203 16.80 -3.82 0.21
CA ASP A 203 17.75 -3.88 -0.91
C ASP A 203 17.23 -3.07 -2.11
N PRO A 204 17.93 -2.00 -2.54
CA PRO A 204 17.45 -1.11 -3.61
C PRO A 204 17.20 -1.82 -4.94
N ASP A 205 18.00 -2.85 -5.28
CA ASP A 205 17.81 -3.61 -6.51
C ASP A 205 16.51 -4.43 -6.45
N GLY A 206 16.29 -5.12 -5.33
CA GLY A 206 15.03 -5.80 -5.07
C GLY A 206 13.80 -4.88 -5.06
N VAL A 207 13.94 -3.66 -4.52
CA VAL A 207 12.87 -2.63 -4.58
C VAL A 207 12.60 -2.24 -6.03
N LEU A 208 13.65 -1.95 -6.79
CA LEU A 208 13.53 -1.51 -8.17
C LEU A 208 12.85 -2.58 -9.03
N ASP A 209 13.18 -3.86 -8.86
CA ASP A 209 12.51 -4.96 -9.55
C ASP A 209 10.98 -4.93 -9.36
N VAL A 210 10.53 -4.71 -8.12
CA VAL A 210 9.11 -4.68 -7.77
C VAL A 210 8.45 -3.40 -8.31
N VAL A 211 9.11 -2.25 -8.19
CA VAL A 211 8.62 -0.96 -8.73
C VAL A 211 8.45 -1.04 -10.25
N LEU A 212 9.45 -1.55 -10.97
CA LEU A 212 9.40 -1.67 -12.44
C LEU A 212 8.28 -2.62 -12.90
N ARG A 213 8.00 -3.68 -12.14
CA ARG A 213 6.84 -4.54 -12.42
C ARG A 213 5.52 -3.85 -12.10
N ALA A 214 5.44 -3.11 -10.99
CA ALA A 214 4.21 -2.47 -10.53
C ALA A 214 3.83 -1.21 -11.32
N ALA A 215 4.76 -0.58 -12.04
CA ALA A 215 4.53 0.59 -12.88
C ALA A 215 5.09 0.40 -14.29
N ALA A 216 4.70 -0.70 -14.93
CA ALA A 216 5.13 -1.04 -16.29
C ALA A 216 4.30 -0.29 -17.35
N PRO A 217 4.75 -0.25 -18.63
CA PRO A 217 3.89 0.09 -19.75
C PRO A 217 2.60 -0.74 -19.74
N VAL A 218 1.46 -0.10 -20.01
CA VAL A 218 0.13 -0.72 -19.85
C VAL A 218 -0.06 -1.97 -20.74
N ASP A 219 0.58 -1.98 -21.91
CA ASP A 219 0.60 -3.11 -22.85
C ASP A 219 1.48 -4.28 -22.40
N HIS A 220 2.33 -4.08 -21.39
CA HIS A 220 3.11 -5.13 -20.75
C HIS A 220 2.40 -5.75 -19.53
N VAL A 221 1.25 -5.21 -19.11
CA VAL A 221 0.48 -5.73 -17.98
C VAL A 221 -0.25 -7.00 -18.40
N GLY A 222 0.11 -8.12 -17.78
CA GLY A 222 -0.47 -9.42 -18.09
C GLY A 222 -1.91 -9.57 -17.59
N PRO A 223 -2.67 -10.58 -18.10
CA PRO A 223 -4.06 -10.80 -17.72
C PRO A 223 -4.31 -11.01 -16.23
N ARG A 224 -3.32 -11.56 -15.50
CA ARG A 224 -3.37 -11.74 -14.05
C ARG A 224 -3.45 -10.41 -13.30
N ASP A 225 -2.76 -9.39 -13.82
CA ASP A 225 -2.61 -8.10 -13.15
C ASP A 225 -3.63 -7.05 -13.60
N ALA A 226 -4.31 -7.28 -14.73
CA ALA A 226 -5.30 -6.37 -15.29
C ALA A 226 -6.39 -5.92 -14.27
N PRO A 227 -6.92 -6.78 -13.38
CA PRO A 227 -7.89 -6.36 -12.36
C PRO A 227 -7.35 -5.40 -11.30
N PHE A 228 -6.03 -5.25 -11.19
CA PHE A 228 -5.33 -4.44 -10.20
C PHE A 228 -4.82 -3.11 -10.78
N LEU A 229 -5.17 -2.80 -12.02
CA LEU A 229 -4.84 -1.52 -12.64
C LEU A 229 -5.60 -0.40 -11.92
N ARG A 230 -4.83 0.54 -11.36
CA ARG A 230 -5.35 1.80 -10.82
C ARG A 230 -6.16 2.51 -11.90
N ALA A 231 -7.38 2.90 -11.55
CA ALA A 231 -8.22 3.68 -12.45
C ALA A 231 -7.60 5.06 -12.69
N ALA A 232 -7.37 5.42 -13.94
CA ALA A 232 -6.93 6.77 -14.27
C ALA A 232 -8.07 7.75 -13.93
N PRO A 233 -7.80 8.85 -13.20
CA PRO A 233 -8.83 9.85 -12.95
C PRO A 233 -9.39 10.37 -14.28
N HIS A 234 -10.71 10.46 -14.38
CA HIS A 234 -11.35 11.19 -15.47
C HIS A 234 -10.88 12.65 -15.40
N ARG A 235 -10.32 13.17 -16.50
CA ARG A 235 -10.07 14.61 -16.59
C ARG A 235 -11.43 15.32 -16.57
N VAL A 236 -11.62 16.20 -15.59
CA VAL A 236 -12.61 17.29 -15.66
C VAL A 236 -12.07 18.35 -16.62
#